data_AF-A0A524GVZ5-F1
#
_entry.id   AF-A0A524GVZ5-F1
#
_cell.length_a   1.000
_cell.length_b   1.000
_cell.length_c   1.000
_cell.angle_alpha   90.00
_cell.angle_beta   90.00
_cell.angle_gamma   90.00
#
_symmetry.space_group_name_H-M   'P 1'
#
loop_
_entity.id
_entity.type
_entity.pdbx_description
1 polymer ?
#
loop_
_entity_poly.entity_id
_entity_poly.type
_entity_poly.pdbx_seq_one_letter_code
_entity_poly.pdbx_strand_id
1 'polypeptide(L)'
;MDDNLKPKIQLVWGVLLVLAGVGMFFRIPQVMPQIRQIEYFAAVIPFIYFCMYFVAVFLIAGGARKLYLNYRQLKPGPPPKP
;
A
#
# COMPACT_ATOMS: atom_id res chain seq x y z
N MET A 1 26.97 -2.35 10.50
CA MET A 1 25.55 -2.06 10.24
C MET A 1 24.89 -3.40 9.95
N ASP A 2 24.08 -3.90 10.88
CA ASP A 2 23.55 -5.27 10.89
C ASP A 2 22.82 -5.68 9.61
N ASP A 3 23.37 -6.66 8.90
CA ASP A 3 22.82 -7.21 7.64
C ASP A 3 21.42 -7.84 7.83
N ASN A 4 21.09 -8.20 9.07
CA ASN A 4 19.79 -8.76 9.45
C ASN A 4 18.67 -7.71 9.65
N LEU A 5 19.01 -6.41 9.68
CA LEU A 5 18.04 -5.34 9.95
C LEU A 5 17.38 -4.79 8.68
N LYS A 6 18.13 -4.74 7.57
CA LYS A 6 17.62 -4.34 6.24
C LYS A 6 16.36 -5.11 5.81
N PRO A 7 16.33 -6.47 5.90
CA PRO A 7 15.13 -7.22 5.51
C PRO A 7 13.96 -6.98 6.47
N LYS A 8 14.20 -6.88 7.80
CA LYS A 8 13.14 -6.56 8.77
C LYS A 8 12.52 -5.19 8.51
N ILE A 9 13.36 -4.18 8.27
CA ILE A 9 12.93 -2.82 7.92
C ILE A 9 12.14 -2.83 6.61
N GLN A 10 12.60 -3.53 5.56
CA GLN A 10 11.85 -3.63 4.30
C GLN A 10 10.49 -4.30 4.47
N LEU A 11 10.37 -5.31 5.34
CA LEU A 11 9.11 -5.96 5.67
C LEU A 11 8.16 -5.00 6.37
N VAL A 12 8.63 -4.30 7.41
CA VAL A 12 7.86 -3.29 8.14
C VAL A 12 7.40 -2.17 7.21
N TRP A 13 8.29 -1.69 6.33
CA TRP A 13 7.93 -0.70 5.31
C TRP A 13 6.86 -1.20 4.34
N GLY A 14 6.97 -2.44 3.85
CA GLY A 14 5.95 -3.04 2.98
C GLY A 14 4.58 -3.12 3.67
N VAL A 15 4.56 -3.57 4.93
CA VAL A 15 3.33 -3.66 5.73
C VAL A 15 2.73 -2.27 6.00
N LEU A 16 3.56 -1.27 6.31
CA LEU A 16 3.10 0.10 6.50
C LEU A 16 2.44 0.66 5.23
N LEU A 17 3.03 0.41 4.06
CA LEU A 17 2.45 0.84 2.77
C LEU A 17 1.10 0.16 2.51
N VAL A 18 0.97 -1.14 2.77
CA VAL A 18 -0.31 -1.85 2.59
C VAL A 18 -1.36 -1.31 3.57
N LEU A 19 -1.00 -1.12 4.85
CA LEU A 19 -1.89 -0.54 5.86
C LEU A 19 -2.35 0.87 5.48
N ALA A 20 -1.46 1.70 4.93
CA ALA A 20 -1.83 3.03 4.45
C ALA A 20 -2.81 2.96 3.27
N GLY A 21 -2.66 1.98 2.36
CA GLY A 21 -3.60 1.75 1.26
C GLY A 21 -4.99 1.33 1.77
N VAL A 22 -5.04 0.41 2.73
CA VAL A 22 -6.29 -0.01 3.40
C VAL A 22 -6.92 1.15 4.18
N GLY A 23 -6.14 1.93 4.91
CA GLY A 23 -6.61 3.12 5.62
C GLY A 23 -7.22 4.17 4.67
N MET A 24 -6.72 4.26 3.44
CA MET A 24 -7.28 5.14 2.42
C MET A 24 -8.69 4.70 1.98
N PHE A 25 -8.96 3.38 1.89
CA PHE A 25 -10.31 2.85 1.65
C PHE A 25 -11.31 3.29 2.74
N PHE A 26 -10.89 3.31 4.00
CA PHE A 26 -11.73 3.79 5.12
C PHE A 26 -11.89 5.32 5.16
N ARG A 27 -10.94 6.08 4.60
CA ARG A 27 -11.04 7.54 4.49
C ARG A 27 -11.98 8.02 3.37
N ILE A 28 -12.19 7.21 2.31
CA ILE A 28 -13.13 7.55 1.20
C ILE A 28 -14.56 7.87 1.69
N PRO A 29 -15.22 7.05 2.52
CA PRO A 29 -16.56 7.37 3.00
C PRO A 29 -16.59 8.59 3.93
N GLN A 30 -15.47 8.94 4.57
CA GLN A 30 -15.40 10.01 5.55
C GLN A 30 -15.29 11.42 4.92
N VAL A 31 -14.85 11.54 3.66
CA VAL A 31 -14.85 12.82 2.92
C VAL A 31 -16.18 13.11 2.22
N MET A 32 -16.96 12.06 1.93
CA MET A 32 -18.29 12.13 1.31
C MET A 32 -19.30 13.08 1.99
N PRO A 33 -19.43 13.14 3.33
CA PRO A 33 -20.43 14.01 3.97
C PRO A 33 -20.09 15.51 3.86
N GLN A 34 -18.82 15.89 3.70
CA GLN A 34 -18.42 17.30 3.59
C GLN A 34 -18.64 17.86 2.16
N ILE A 35 -18.66 17.00 1.15
CA ILE A 35 -18.76 17.40 -0.27
C ILE A 35 -20.22 17.59 -0.70
N ARG A 36 -21.17 16.96 0.02
CA ARG A 36 -22.61 17.05 -0.27
C ARG A 36 -23.19 18.47 -0.03
N GLN A 37 -22.46 19.36 0.62
CA GLN A 37 -22.88 20.74 0.87
C GLN A 37 -22.52 21.72 -0.27
N ILE A 38 -21.73 21.30 -1.26
CA ILE A 38 -21.29 22.18 -2.35
C ILE A 38 -21.45 21.45 -3.70
N GLU A 39 -22.60 21.66 -4.37
CA GLU A 39 -22.91 21.11 -5.71
C GLU A 39 -21.80 21.33 -6.75
N TYR A 40 -20.99 22.38 -6.59
CA TYR A 40 -19.87 22.70 -7.48
C TYR A 40 -18.77 21.63 -7.55
N PHE A 41 -18.58 20.85 -6.48
CA PHE A 41 -17.57 19.79 -6.44
C PHE A 41 -18.09 18.42 -6.92
N ALA A 42 -19.39 18.29 -7.21
CA ALA A 42 -19.99 17.04 -7.68
C ALA A 42 -19.37 16.51 -8.98
N ALA A 43 -18.95 17.41 -9.88
CA ALA A 43 -18.25 17.06 -11.11
C ALA A 43 -16.84 16.48 -10.86
N VAL A 44 -16.20 16.82 -9.74
CA VAL A 44 -14.84 16.41 -9.39
C VAL A 44 -14.82 15.16 -8.49
N ILE A 45 -15.95 14.80 -7.88
CA ILE A 45 -16.15 13.55 -7.12
C ILE A 45 -15.61 12.31 -7.88
N PRO A 46 -16.00 12.02 -9.13
CA PRO A 46 -15.50 10.84 -9.84
C PRO A 46 -13.98 10.87 -10.06
N PHE A 47 -13.39 12.05 -10.24
CA PHE A 47 -11.94 12.22 -10.36
C PHE A 47 -11.20 11.91 -9.05
N ILE A 48 -11.76 12.34 -7.91
CA ILE A 48 -11.22 12.02 -6.58
C ILE A 48 -11.29 10.51 -6.33
N TYR A 49 -12.42 9.87 -6.66
CA TYR A 49 -12.56 8.41 -6.59
C TYR A 49 -11.48 7.70 -7.41
N PHE A 50 -11.28 8.14 -8.65
CA PHE A 50 -10.23 7.59 -9.51
C PHE A 50 -8.85 7.75 -8.87
N CYS A 51 -8.54 8.94 -8.38
CA CYS A 51 -7.25 9.24 -7.75
C CYS A 51 -7.02 8.39 -6.49
N MET A 52 -8.03 8.27 -5.61
CA MET A 52 -7.96 7.43 -4.42
C MET A 52 -7.76 5.95 -4.77
N TYR A 53 -8.49 5.43 -5.76
CA TYR A 53 -8.31 4.05 -6.22
C TYR A 53 -6.91 3.85 -6.80
N PHE A 54 -6.43 4.82 -7.58
CA PHE A 54 -5.10 4.79 -8.18
C PHE A 54 -4.00 4.76 -7.11
N VAL A 55 -4.09 5.64 -6.11
CA VAL A 55 -3.14 5.68 -5.00
C VAL A 55 -3.22 4.42 -4.15
N ALA A 56 -4.41 3.89 -3.87
CA ALA A 56 -4.58 2.64 -3.16
C ALA A 56 -3.93 1.46 -3.90
N VAL A 57 -4.16 1.34 -5.21
CA VAL A 57 -3.54 0.31 -6.06
C VAL A 57 -2.02 0.48 -6.09
N PHE A 58 -1.50 1.71 -6.23
CA PHE A 58 -0.05 1.97 -6.21
C PHE A 58 0.58 1.62 -4.86
N LEU A 59 -0.07 1.93 -3.73
CA LEU A 59 0.43 1.59 -2.40
C LEU A 59 0.45 0.06 -2.20
N ILE A 60 -0.61 -0.63 -2.58
CA ILE A 60 -0.68 -2.09 -2.49
C ILE A 60 0.37 -2.73 -3.40
N ALA A 61 0.48 -2.29 -4.66
CA ALA A 61 1.46 -2.83 -5.60
C ALA A 61 2.91 -2.57 -5.13
N GLY A 62 3.20 -1.36 -4.67
CA GLY A 62 4.50 -0.99 -4.12
C GLY A 62 4.86 -1.76 -2.85
N GLY A 63 3.92 -1.87 -1.91
CA GLY A 63 4.06 -2.63 -0.67
C GLY A 63 4.22 -4.13 -0.92
N ALA A 64 3.40 -4.71 -1.79
CA ALA A 64 3.46 -6.12 -2.18
C ALA A 64 4.78 -6.45 -2.89
N ARG A 65 5.26 -5.60 -3.80
CA ARG A 65 6.56 -5.81 -4.47
C ARG A 65 7.72 -5.82 -3.47
N LYS A 66 7.68 -4.92 -2.48
CA LYS A 66 8.69 -4.83 -1.41
C LYS A 66 8.64 -6.03 -0.47
N LEU A 67 7.44 -6.50 -0.14
CA LEU A 67 7.22 -7.73 0.63
C LEU A 67 7.71 -8.97 -0.12
N TYR A 68 7.39 -9.09 -1.41
CA TYR A 68 7.76 -10.22 -2.26
C TYR A 68 9.28 -10.36 -2.41
N LEU A 69 9.99 -9.26 -2.66
CA LEU A 69 11.45 -9.26 -2.75
C LEU A 69 12.10 -9.75 -1.45
N ASN A 70 11.58 -9.30 -0.32
CA ASN A 70 12.09 -9.69 0.99
C ASN A 70 11.77 -11.15 1.34
N TYR A 71 10.57 -11.61 1.01
CA TYR A 71 10.16 -13.01 1.19
C TYR A 71 10.99 -13.97 0.32
N ARG A 72 11.41 -13.54 -0.87
CA ARG A 72 12.28 -14.33 -1.76
C ARG A 72 13.70 -14.47 -1.21
N GLN A 73 14.22 -13.48 -0.49
CA GLN A 73 15.54 -13.56 0.15
C GLN A 73 15.53 -14.43 1.42
N LEU A 74 14.37 -14.59 2.06
CA LEU A 74 14.19 -15.44 3.24
C LEU A 74 13.95 -16.92 2.91
N LYS A 75 13.70 -17.30 1.66
CA LYS A 75 13.69 -18.72 1.27
C LYS A 75 15.14 -19.17 1.11
N PRO A 76 15.69 -20.02 2.02
CA PRO A 76 16.91 -20.74 1.71
C PRO A 76 16.58 -21.63 0.51
N GLY A 77 17.40 -21.57 -0.55
CA GLY A 77 17.32 -22.57 -1.60
C GLY A 77 17.43 -23.97 -0.98
N PRO A 78 16.79 -25.00 -1.56
CA PRO A 78 16.88 -26.36 -1.03
C PRO A 78 18.36 -26.75 -0.85
N PRO A 79 18.71 -27.47 0.23
CA PRO A 79 20.10 -27.80 0.53
C PRO A 79 20.75 -28.50 -0.68
N PRO A 80 22.02 -28.20 -0.98
CA PRO A 80 22.73 -28.86 -2.07
C PRO A 80 22.72 -30.37 -1.82
N LYS A 81 22.34 -31.12 -2.86
CA LYS A 81 22.25 -32.58 -2.83
C LYS A 81 23.68 -33.15 -2.75
N PRO A 82 23.95 -34.14 -1.86
CA PRO A 82 25.26 -34.75 -1.70
C PRO A 82 25.73 -35.50 -2.96
#